data_AF-B3EUB4-F1
#
_entry.id   AF-B3EUB4-F1
#
_cell.length_a   1.000
_cell.length_b   1.000
_cell.length_c   1.000
_cell.angle_alpha   90.00
_cell.angle_beta   90.00
_cell.angle_gamma   90.00
#
_symmetry.space_group_name_H-M   'P 1'
#
loop_
_entity.id
_entity.type
_entity.pdbx_description
1 polymer ?
#
loop_
_entity_poly.entity_id
_entity_poly.type
_entity_poly.pdbx_seq_one_letter_code
_entity_poly.pdbx_strand_id
1 'polypeptide(L)'
;MQIKNPLFSIIVAALVFTNNHAQTAQVQLTAFEANKRTNKNTSKSTQQTNQKQSVNNQELSSSQEQDEDNDKEFKQKMKEQRKLEIETALIRIRLERELAEIRAEIERIRVQREAESLKWELEHEKNTKEYEKQILELNRQRDKIMAEVSLSQAKLTQAMDKFNATYVEIQNQVLLLRTNTEQVRTEIEEKKAKKERSEYADGNPEYLQDPLLPDGTLVLSDRAVSLDGVVTSWKANYITDRIKYFNNKDKTKPIFIVIENSPGGSALAGLHIVQAMQNSQAPVYVVLKTFAASMAALITTLAKKSYAYPNAILLHHQPWSFTGGNLRELKEEIEFMKELWKRLGGQVAKKMGISLDKLDKQLYEKASRGDWTEFADNAKKIKWVDHVITNINDTAIQEMPNSTNYTWHKYMKDYFDMAETSVDNSNNIYLPVLGPKDFYYLYNPDNTYQLRSNK
;
A
#
# COMPACT_ATOMS: atom_id res chain seq x y z
N MET A 1 11.75 -10.73 4.60
CA MET A 1 11.20 -12.02 5.05
C MET A 1 9.73 -12.06 4.64
N GLN A 2 9.41 -12.73 3.52
CA GLN A 2 8.03 -12.90 3.04
C GLN A 2 7.35 -13.99 3.87
N ILE A 3 6.35 -13.64 4.68
CA ILE A 3 5.50 -14.62 5.36
C ILE A 3 4.27 -14.83 4.49
N LYS A 4 4.27 -15.94 3.73
CA LYS A 4 3.07 -16.50 3.10
C LYS A 4 2.21 -17.11 4.20
N ASN A 5 1.06 -16.51 4.51
CA ASN A 5 0.09 -17.09 5.44
C ASN A 5 -1.14 -17.61 4.65
N PRO A 6 -1.25 -18.93 4.39
CA PRO A 6 -2.34 -19.52 3.60
C PRO A 6 -3.71 -19.45 4.28
N LEU A 7 -3.77 -19.12 5.57
CA LEU A 7 -5.02 -19.00 6.32
C LEU A 7 -5.86 -17.77 5.90
N PHE A 8 -5.23 -16.70 5.42
CA PHE A 8 -5.95 -15.48 5.04
C PHE A 8 -6.74 -15.66 3.73
N SER A 9 -6.20 -16.42 2.77
CA SER A 9 -6.88 -16.74 1.51
C SER A 9 -8.07 -17.69 1.69
N ILE A 10 -8.02 -18.58 2.69
CA ILE A 10 -9.11 -19.52 2.98
C ILE A 10 -10.31 -18.81 3.64
N ILE A 11 -10.05 -17.84 4.52
CA ILE A 11 -11.10 -17.07 5.20
C ILE A 11 -11.82 -16.12 4.22
N VAL A 12 -11.08 -15.48 3.30
CA VAL A 12 -11.70 -14.61 2.27
C VAL A 12 -12.53 -15.43 1.27
N ALA A 13 -12.09 -16.64 0.89
CA ALA A 13 -12.87 -17.52 0.01
C ALA A 13 -14.18 -18.02 0.65
N ALA A 14 -14.18 -18.33 1.95
CA ALA A 14 -15.37 -18.78 2.68
C ALA A 14 -16.43 -17.67 2.88
N LEU A 15 -15.99 -16.41 3.05
CA LEU A 15 -16.89 -15.25 3.16
C LEU A 15 -17.53 -14.86 1.82
N VAL A 16 -16.84 -15.05 0.70
CA VAL A 16 -17.40 -14.80 -0.64
C VAL A 16 -18.41 -15.89 -1.05
N PHE A 17 -18.16 -17.15 -0.66
CA PHE A 17 -19.06 -18.27 -0.99
C PHE A 17 -20.39 -18.22 -0.22
N THR A 18 -20.37 -17.78 1.04
CA THR A 18 -21.57 -17.70 1.89
C THR A 18 -22.50 -16.53 1.51
N ASN A 19 -21.95 -15.40 1.06
CA ASN A 19 -22.75 -14.26 0.59
C ASN A 19 -23.45 -14.53 -0.76
N ASN A 20 -22.83 -15.28 -1.67
CA ASN A 20 -23.46 -15.61 -2.96
C ASN A 20 -24.63 -16.60 -2.82
N HIS A 21 -24.61 -17.51 -1.84
CA HIS A 21 -25.72 -18.44 -1.58
C HIS A 21 -26.89 -17.82 -0.81
N ALA A 22 -26.64 -16.82 0.03
CA ALA A 22 -27.71 -16.05 0.68
C ALA A 22 -28.53 -15.23 -0.33
N GLN A 23 -27.89 -14.65 -1.35
CA GLN A 23 -28.59 -13.89 -2.40
C GLN A 23 -29.39 -14.78 -3.36
N THR A 24 -28.94 -16.01 -3.65
CA THR A 24 -29.69 -16.95 -4.51
C THR A 24 -30.92 -17.54 -3.81
N ALA A 25 -30.86 -17.75 -2.48
CA ALA A 25 -32.01 -18.21 -1.70
C ALA A 25 -33.12 -17.15 -1.58
N GLN A 26 -32.76 -15.87 -1.50
CA GLN A 26 -33.72 -14.76 -1.38
C GLN A 26 -34.52 -14.51 -2.69
N VAL A 27 -33.90 -14.77 -3.84
CA VAL A 27 -34.53 -14.67 -5.18
C VAL A 27 -35.48 -15.84 -5.45
N GLN A 28 -35.21 -17.04 -4.91
CA GLN A 28 -36.09 -18.20 -5.06
C GLN A 28 -37.32 -18.15 -4.14
N LEU A 29 -37.20 -17.59 -2.94
CA LEU A 29 -38.34 -17.39 -2.02
C LEU A 29 -39.33 -16.33 -2.53
N THR A 30 -38.85 -15.26 -3.18
CA THR A 30 -39.72 -14.23 -3.79
C THR A 30 -40.45 -14.72 -5.04
N ALA A 31 -39.86 -15.65 -5.81
CA ALA A 31 -40.53 -16.31 -6.93
C ALA A 31 -41.62 -17.32 -6.50
N PHE A 32 -41.45 -17.97 -5.35
CA PHE A 32 -42.41 -18.93 -4.80
C PHE A 32 -43.65 -18.26 -4.18
N GLU A 33 -43.49 -17.07 -3.58
CA GLU A 33 -44.61 -16.30 -3.02
C GLU A 33 -45.48 -15.63 -4.10
N ALA A 34 -44.91 -15.27 -5.25
CA ALA A 34 -45.66 -14.73 -6.39
C ALA A 34 -46.62 -15.76 -7.02
N ASN A 35 -46.25 -17.04 -7.02
CA ASN A 35 -47.06 -18.12 -7.61
C ASN A 35 -48.22 -18.61 -6.72
N LYS A 36 -48.20 -18.23 -5.43
CA LYS A 36 -49.25 -18.57 -4.45
C LYS A 36 -50.41 -17.55 -4.44
N ARG A 37 -50.20 -16.35 -5.01
CA ARG A 37 -51.20 -15.26 -5.07
C ARG A 37 -52.12 -15.32 -6.30
N THR A 38 -51.76 -16.04 -7.35
CA THR A 38 -52.56 -16.17 -8.60
C THR A 38 -53.58 -17.31 -8.57
N ASN A 39 -53.54 -18.22 -7.58
CA ASN A 39 -54.37 -19.43 -7.58
C ASN A 39 -55.48 -19.45 -6.51
N LYS A 40 -55.92 -18.27 -6.03
CA LYS A 40 -56.93 -18.14 -4.97
C LYS A 40 -58.16 -17.30 -5.33
N ASN A 41 -58.40 -17.06 -6.62
CA ASN A 41 -59.60 -16.37 -7.13
C ASN A 41 -60.27 -17.16 -8.25
N THR A 42 -60.85 -18.31 -7.93
CA THR A 42 -61.94 -18.92 -8.70
C THR A 42 -62.67 -19.94 -7.82
N SER A 43 -63.59 -19.44 -7.01
CA SER A 43 -64.76 -20.22 -6.57
C SER A 43 -65.85 -19.28 -6.12
N LYS A 44 -67.01 -19.32 -6.80
CA LYS A 44 -68.36 -19.40 -6.21
C LYS A 44 -69.46 -19.15 -7.25
N SER A 45 -70.44 -20.06 -7.27
CA SER A 45 -71.86 -19.93 -7.68
C SER A 45 -72.32 -21.29 -8.24
N THR A 46 -73.42 -21.97 -7.87
CA THR A 46 -74.56 -21.73 -6.96
C THR A 46 -75.30 -23.08 -6.73
N GLN A 47 -76.17 -23.05 -5.72
CA GLN A 47 -77.01 -24.04 -5.03
C GLN A 47 -77.82 -25.12 -5.79
N GLN A 48 -78.01 -26.24 -5.06
CA GLN A 48 -79.20 -27.09 -4.82
C GLN A 48 -80.45 -26.95 -5.72
N THR A 49 -81.06 -28.08 -6.12
CA THR A 49 -82.42 -28.50 -5.66
C THR A 49 -82.80 -29.93 -6.10
N ASN A 50 -83.57 -30.61 -5.24
CA ASN A 50 -84.24 -31.91 -5.43
C ASN A 50 -85.57 -31.79 -6.20
N GLN A 51 -86.01 -32.85 -6.90
CA GLN A 51 -87.36 -33.49 -6.88
C GLN A 51 -87.44 -34.55 -8.02
N LYS A 52 -87.74 -35.85 -7.81
CA LYS A 52 -88.96 -36.60 -7.40
C LYS A 52 -89.92 -36.92 -8.57
N GLN A 53 -90.48 -38.16 -8.52
CA GLN A 53 -91.58 -38.80 -9.29
C GLN A 53 -91.15 -39.61 -10.54
N SER A 54 -91.36 -40.93 -10.70
CA SER A 54 -92.55 -41.82 -10.50
C SER A 54 -93.69 -41.43 -11.44
N VAL A 55 -94.33 -42.22 -12.30
CA VAL A 55 -94.77 -43.62 -12.28
C VAL A 55 -95.21 -43.92 -13.73
N ASN A 56 -94.72 -45.03 -14.28
CA ASN A 56 -95.47 -46.14 -14.89
C ASN A 56 -96.53 -45.93 -16.01
N ASN A 57 -96.63 -47.03 -16.75
CA ASN A 57 -97.74 -47.52 -17.56
C ASN A 57 -97.97 -46.85 -18.91
N GLN A 58 -97.92 -47.66 -19.96
CA GLN A 58 -99.14 -48.25 -20.50
C GLN A 58 -98.72 -49.45 -21.37
N GLU A 59 -99.17 -50.66 -21.04
CA GLU A 59 -100.45 -51.25 -21.53
C GLU A 59 -100.31 -51.61 -23.00
N LEU A 60 -100.62 -52.81 -23.50
CA LEU A 60 -101.82 -53.64 -23.52
C LEU A 60 -101.54 -54.46 -24.82
N SER A 61 -102.07 -55.62 -25.13
CA SER A 61 -103.02 -56.56 -24.56
C SER A 61 -103.16 -57.64 -25.65
N SER A 62 -103.62 -58.83 -25.29
CA SER A 62 -104.88 -59.40 -25.78
C SER A 62 -104.94 -59.61 -27.31
N SER A 63 -105.41 -60.72 -27.86
CA SER A 63 -106.47 -61.61 -27.41
C SER A 63 -106.76 -62.53 -28.60
N GLN A 64 -107.13 -63.77 -28.30
CA GLN A 64 -108.29 -64.50 -28.85
C GLN A 64 -108.35 -64.73 -30.38
N GLU A 65 -108.41 -65.94 -30.91
CA GLU A 65 -109.34 -67.09 -30.76
C GLU A 65 -109.83 -67.37 -32.19
N GLN A 66 -109.83 -68.65 -32.58
CA GLN A 66 -110.46 -69.32 -33.75
C GLN A 66 -109.60 -70.58 -34.02
N ASP A 67 -109.84 -71.75 -33.40
CA ASP A 67 -110.99 -72.66 -33.51
C ASP A 67 -111.40 -72.80 -34.99
N GLU A 68 -111.12 -73.90 -35.70
CA GLU A 68 -111.70 -75.24 -35.51
C GLU A 68 -110.95 -76.35 -36.31
N ASP A 69 -109.64 -76.54 -36.10
CA ASP A 69 -108.95 -77.74 -36.63
C ASP A 69 -107.79 -78.25 -35.74
N ASN A 70 -107.85 -78.00 -34.43
CA ASN A 70 -106.65 -78.12 -33.59
C ASN A 70 -106.90 -78.41 -32.08
N ASP A 71 -107.83 -79.30 -31.72
CA ASP A 71 -108.11 -79.68 -30.32
C ASP A 71 -106.91 -80.39 -29.61
N LYS A 72 -105.86 -80.72 -30.38
CA LYS A 72 -104.51 -80.98 -29.86
C LYS A 72 -103.63 -79.73 -29.82
N GLU A 73 -103.57 -78.90 -30.87
CA GLU A 73 -102.69 -77.73 -30.94
C GLU A 73 -103.12 -76.55 -30.05
N PHE A 74 -104.41 -76.35 -29.72
CA PHE A 74 -104.89 -75.30 -28.80
C PHE A 74 -104.76 -75.69 -27.32
N LYS A 75 -105.05 -76.96 -26.95
CA LYS A 75 -104.68 -77.50 -25.63
C LYS A 75 -103.17 -77.54 -25.46
N GLN A 76 -102.40 -77.76 -26.53
CA GLN A 76 -100.95 -77.73 -26.52
C GLN A 76 -100.40 -76.29 -26.47
N LYS A 77 -100.99 -75.32 -27.18
CA LYS A 77 -100.66 -73.88 -27.10
C LYS A 77 -101.06 -73.23 -25.77
N MET A 78 -102.19 -73.57 -25.15
CA MET A 78 -102.55 -73.08 -23.80
C MET A 78 -101.70 -73.74 -22.70
N LYS A 79 -101.31 -75.01 -22.90
CA LYS A 79 -100.36 -75.70 -22.01
C LYS A 79 -98.93 -75.19 -22.23
N GLU A 80 -98.55 -74.81 -23.45
CA GLU A 80 -97.31 -74.11 -23.77
C GLU A 80 -97.32 -72.67 -23.27
N GLN A 81 -98.42 -71.93 -23.37
CA GLN A 81 -98.56 -70.56 -22.87
C GLN A 81 -98.55 -70.53 -21.34
N ARG A 82 -99.26 -71.45 -20.66
CA ARG A 82 -99.12 -71.64 -19.21
C ARG A 82 -97.71 -72.11 -18.82
N LYS A 83 -97.07 -72.96 -19.62
CA LYS A 83 -95.69 -73.37 -19.40
C LYS A 83 -94.73 -72.20 -19.60
N LEU A 84 -94.97 -71.32 -20.58
CA LEU A 84 -94.19 -70.13 -20.89
C LEU A 84 -94.41 -69.03 -19.84
N GLU A 85 -95.62 -68.86 -19.31
CA GLU A 85 -95.93 -67.96 -18.20
C GLU A 85 -95.30 -68.45 -16.90
N ILE A 86 -95.36 -69.76 -16.63
CA ILE A 86 -94.66 -70.37 -15.48
C ILE A 86 -93.14 -70.26 -15.67
N GLU A 87 -92.63 -70.44 -16.89
CA GLU A 87 -91.20 -70.33 -17.22
C GLU A 87 -90.71 -68.88 -17.14
N THR A 88 -91.47 -67.91 -17.65
CA THR A 88 -91.16 -66.47 -17.52
C THR A 88 -91.31 -65.97 -16.09
N ALA A 89 -92.28 -66.46 -15.32
CA ALA A 89 -92.38 -66.18 -13.88
C ALA A 89 -91.23 -66.82 -13.10
N LEU A 90 -90.83 -68.05 -13.42
CA LEU A 90 -89.63 -68.71 -12.85
C LEU A 90 -88.34 -67.95 -13.21
N ILE A 91 -88.21 -67.49 -14.45
CA ILE A 91 -87.08 -66.67 -14.91
C ILE A 91 -87.09 -65.33 -14.18
N ARG A 92 -88.25 -64.69 -13.99
CA ARG A 92 -88.37 -63.41 -13.27
C ARG A 92 -88.00 -63.57 -11.80
N ILE A 93 -88.49 -64.61 -11.13
CA ILE A 93 -88.13 -64.93 -9.74
C ILE A 93 -86.64 -65.27 -9.64
N ARG A 94 -86.07 -65.99 -10.63
CA ARG A 94 -84.63 -66.28 -10.68
C ARG A 94 -83.80 -65.02 -10.85
N LEU A 95 -84.19 -64.13 -11.77
CA LEU A 95 -83.52 -62.84 -12.00
C LEU A 95 -83.66 -61.92 -10.78
N GLU A 96 -84.83 -61.83 -10.15
CA GLU A 96 -85.03 -61.05 -8.93
C GLU A 96 -84.19 -61.57 -7.77
N ARG A 97 -84.03 -62.90 -7.67
CA ARG A 97 -83.13 -63.53 -6.71
C ARG A 97 -81.66 -63.23 -7.02
N GLU A 98 -81.22 -63.38 -8.27
CA GLU A 98 -79.86 -63.04 -8.69
C GLU A 98 -79.56 -61.56 -8.47
N LEU A 99 -80.51 -60.66 -8.76
CA LEU A 99 -80.36 -59.22 -8.57
C LEU A 99 -80.35 -58.84 -7.08
N ALA A 100 -81.13 -59.54 -6.24
CA ALA A 100 -81.06 -59.40 -4.79
C ALA A 100 -79.73 -59.91 -4.22
N GLU A 101 -79.21 -61.04 -4.72
CA GLU A 101 -77.90 -61.59 -4.35
C GLU A 101 -76.76 -60.63 -4.76
N ILE A 102 -76.79 -60.09 -5.98
CA ILE A 102 -75.82 -59.08 -6.45
C ILE A 102 -75.90 -57.79 -5.63
N ARG A 103 -77.11 -57.31 -5.29
CA ARG A 103 -77.27 -56.12 -4.43
C ARG A 103 -76.74 -56.34 -3.02
N ALA A 104 -76.99 -57.52 -2.45
CA ALA A 104 -76.44 -57.89 -1.14
C ALA A 104 -74.91 -57.95 -1.19
N GLU A 105 -74.33 -58.46 -2.28
CA GLU A 105 -72.88 -58.53 -2.46
C GLU A 105 -72.25 -57.14 -2.68
N ILE A 106 -72.87 -56.26 -3.46
CA ILE A 106 -72.43 -54.86 -3.62
C ILE A 106 -72.43 -54.15 -2.27
N GLU A 107 -73.46 -54.34 -1.45
CA GLU A 107 -73.54 -53.67 -0.15
C GLU A 107 -72.54 -54.25 0.86
N ARG A 108 -72.25 -55.56 0.79
CA ARG A 108 -71.16 -56.17 1.56
C ARG A 108 -69.80 -55.59 1.17
N ILE A 109 -69.50 -55.50 -0.12
CA ILE A 109 -68.25 -54.92 -0.63
C ILE A 109 -68.15 -53.46 -0.23
N ARG A 110 -69.26 -52.70 -0.28
CA ARG A 110 -69.28 -51.30 0.15
C ARG A 110 -68.96 -51.16 1.64
N VAL A 111 -69.63 -51.93 2.50
CA VAL A 111 -69.37 -51.91 3.96
C VAL A 111 -67.94 -52.35 4.26
N GLN A 112 -67.42 -53.36 3.54
CA GLN A 112 -66.03 -53.78 3.70
C GLN A 112 -65.05 -52.68 3.29
N ARG A 113 -65.30 -52.00 2.15
CA ARG A 113 -64.48 -50.88 1.69
C ARG A 113 -64.52 -49.71 2.68
N GLU A 114 -65.69 -49.37 3.21
CA GLU A 114 -65.83 -48.32 4.23
C GLU A 114 -65.09 -48.71 5.52
N ALA A 115 -65.18 -49.97 5.95
CA ALA A 115 -64.44 -50.47 7.11
C ALA A 115 -62.91 -50.47 6.89
N GLU A 116 -62.44 -50.83 5.69
CA GLU A 116 -61.03 -50.75 5.32
C GLU A 116 -60.53 -49.31 5.23
N SER A 117 -61.34 -48.39 4.68
CA SER A 117 -61.03 -46.96 4.62
C SER A 117 -60.88 -46.36 6.03
N LEU A 118 -61.81 -46.67 6.94
CA LEU A 118 -61.74 -46.21 8.33
C LEU A 118 -60.54 -46.80 9.08
N LYS A 119 -60.17 -48.07 8.81
CA LYS A 119 -58.95 -48.67 9.36
C LYS A 119 -57.70 -47.93 8.89
N TRP A 120 -57.62 -47.63 7.59
CA TRP A 120 -56.50 -46.89 7.02
C TRP A 120 -56.40 -45.47 7.60
N GLU A 121 -57.53 -44.76 7.75
CA GLU A 121 -57.56 -43.43 8.37
C GLU A 121 -57.08 -43.46 9.83
N LEU A 122 -57.55 -44.44 10.61
CA LEU A 122 -57.15 -44.60 12.01
C LEU A 122 -55.66 -44.93 12.14
N GLU A 123 -55.12 -45.77 11.26
CA GLU A 123 -53.69 -46.07 11.21
C GLU A 123 -52.86 -44.85 10.78
N HIS A 124 -53.35 -44.10 9.78
CA HIS A 124 -52.71 -42.88 9.33
C HIS A 124 -52.67 -41.80 10.43
N GLU A 125 -53.77 -41.61 11.17
CA GLU A 125 -53.83 -40.67 12.29
C GLU A 125 -52.89 -41.07 13.43
N LYS A 126 -52.82 -42.37 13.75
CA LYS A 126 -51.87 -42.90 14.75
C LYS A 126 -50.43 -42.64 14.34
N ASN A 127 -50.07 -42.95 13.10
CA ASN A 127 -48.73 -42.72 12.57
C ASN A 127 -48.40 -41.22 12.57
N THR A 128 -49.35 -40.36 12.20
CA THR A 128 -49.17 -38.90 12.22
C THR A 128 -48.89 -38.39 13.62
N LYS A 129 -49.66 -38.82 14.63
CA LYS A 129 -49.42 -38.44 16.05
C LYS A 129 -48.07 -38.92 16.54
N GLU A 130 -47.63 -40.11 16.13
CA GLU A 130 -46.31 -40.63 16.48
C GLU A 130 -45.19 -39.81 15.84
N TYR A 131 -45.32 -39.44 14.56
CA TYR A 131 -44.37 -38.54 13.90
C TYR A 131 -44.33 -37.15 14.55
N GLU A 132 -45.48 -36.58 14.89
CA GLU A 132 -45.55 -35.29 15.60
C GLU A 132 -44.80 -35.34 16.94
N LYS A 133 -44.96 -36.44 17.68
CA LYS A 133 -44.25 -36.66 18.95
C LYS A 133 -42.74 -36.76 18.76
N GLN A 134 -42.28 -37.48 17.73
CA GLN A 134 -40.86 -37.60 17.40
C GLN A 134 -40.26 -36.26 16.96
N ILE A 135 -40.98 -35.50 16.13
CA ILE A 135 -40.57 -34.15 15.71
C ILE A 135 -40.47 -33.22 16.91
N LEU A 136 -41.42 -33.28 17.86
CA LEU A 136 -41.38 -32.47 19.07
C LEU A 136 -40.15 -32.79 19.92
N GLU A 137 -39.81 -34.06 20.10
CA GLU A 137 -38.62 -34.46 20.88
C GLU A 137 -37.32 -34.05 20.17
N LEU A 138 -37.24 -34.22 18.85
CA LEU A 138 -36.11 -33.75 18.05
C LEU A 138 -35.94 -32.23 18.14
N ASN A 139 -37.03 -31.46 18.10
CA ASN A 139 -36.99 -30.02 18.29
C ASN A 139 -36.49 -29.65 19.69
N ARG A 140 -36.94 -30.36 20.74
CA ARG A 140 -36.46 -30.14 22.12
C ARG A 140 -34.95 -30.40 22.24
N GLN A 141 -34.45 -31.47 21.62
CA GLN A 141 -33.01 -31.77 21.59
C GLN A 141 -32.22 -30.72 20.81
N ARG A 142 -32.73 -30.31 19.64
CA ARG A 142 -32.14 -29.22 18.83
C ARG A 142 -32.03 -27.95 19.65
N ASP A 143 -33.09 -27.53 20.33
CA ASP A 143 -33.12 -26.29 21.10
C ASP A 143 -32.15 -26.33 22.28
N LYS A 144 -32.00 -27.50 22.93
CA LYS A 144 -30.99 -27.71 23.97
C LYS A 144 -29.57 -27.55 23.42
N ILE A 145 -29.25 -28.20 22.29
CA ILE A 145 -27.94 -28.09 21.65
C ILE A 145 -27.67 -26.63 21.22
N MET A 146 -28.67 -25.95 20.65
CA MET A 146 -28.54 -24.54 20.25
C MET A 146 -28.27 -23.63 21.43
N ALA A 147 -28.89 -23.89 22.59
CA ALA A 147 -28.60 -23.14 23.82
C ALA A 147 -27.17 -23.38 24.33
N GLU A 148 -26.69 -24.63 24.30
CA GLU A 148 -25.33 -25.00 24.71
C GLU A 148 -24.27 -24.38 23.78
N VAL A 149 -24.52 -24.38 22.46
CA VAL A 149 -23.66 -23.73 21.46
C VAL A 149 -23.62 -22.22 21.71
N SER A 150 -24.78 -21.59 21.91
CA SER A 150 -24.86 -20.15 22.17
C SER A 150 -24.13 -19.76 23.46
N LEU A 151 -24.26 -20.56 24.53
CA LEU A 151 -23.53 -20.35 25.77
C LEU A 151 -22.02 -20.52 25.59
N SER A 152 -21.59 -21.53 24.83
CA SER A 152 -20.17 -21.79 24.55
C SER A 152 -19.56 -20.68 23.71
N GLN A 153 -20.29 -20.17 22.72
CA GLN A 153 -19.87 -19.02 21.92
C GLN A 153 -19.75 -17.75 22.77
N ALA A 154 -20.71 -17.48 23.65
CA ALA A 154 -20.64 -16.35 24.57
C ALA A 154 -19.42 -16.42 25.51
N LYS A 155 -19.10 -17.62 26.04
CA LYS A 155 -17.89 -17.83 26.86
C LYS A 155 -16.62 -17.59 26.07
N LEU A 156 -16.57 -18.05 24.82
CA LEU A 156 -15.41 -17.83 23.94
C LEU A 156 -15.21 -16.34 23.65
N THR A 157 -16.29 -15.61 23.31
CA THR A 157 -16.23 -14.16 23.11
C THR A 157 -15.73 -13.45 24.35
N GLN A 158 -16.27 -13.77 25.53
CA GLN A 158 -15.82 -13.16 26.80
C GLN A 158 -14.34 -13.44 27.09
N ALA A 159 -13.86 -14.65 26.81
CA ALA A 159 -12.45 -15.00 26.99
C ALA A 159 -11.55 -14.23 26.00
N MET A 160 -12.01 -14.08 24.75
CA MET A 160 -11.29 -13.32 23.73
C MET A 160 -11.23 -11.83 24.06
N ASP A 161 -12.32 -11.25 24.57
CA ASP A 161 -12.35 -9.85 24.99
C ASP A 161 -11.39 -9.58 26.14
N LYS A 162 -11.33 -10.48 27.13
CA LYS A 162 -10.34 -10.41 28.22
C LYS A 162 -8.91 -10.52 27.69
N PHE A 163 -8.65 -11.46 26.78
CA PHE A 163 -7.33 -11.61 26.16
C PHE A 163 -6.92 -10.35 25.40
N ASN A 164 -7.83 -9.79 24.59
CA ASN A 164 -7.59 -8.57 23.82
C ASN A 164 -7.32 -7.38 24.74
N ALA A 165 -8.07 -7.23 25.84
CA ALA A 165 -7.84 -6.19 26.83
C ALA A 165 -6.43 -6.29 27.43
N THR A 166 -6.03 -7.47 27.91
CA THR A 166 -4.68 -7.70 28.46
C THR A 166 -3.60 -7.49 27.40
N TYR A 167 -3.83 -7.93 26.15
CA TYR A 167 -2.90 -7.74 25.05
C TYR A 167 -2.66 -6.25 24.77
N VAL A 168 -3.72 -5.44 24.72
CA VAL A 168 -3.61 -3.98 24.54
C VAL A 168 -2.86 -3.33 25.71
N GLU A 169 -3.12 -3.76 26.94
CA GLU A 169 -2.42 -3.24 28.12
C GLU A 169 -0.91 -3.53 28.06
N ILE A 170 -0.52 -4.77 27.71
CA ILE A 170 0.89 -5.15 27.52
C ILE A 170 1.53 -4.35 26.39
N GLN A 171 0.83 -4.15 25.26
CA GLN A 171 1.34 -3.34 24.15
C GLN A 171 1.60 -1.89 24.59
N ASN A 172 0.70 -1.30 25.37
CA ASN A 172 0.88 0.04 25.91
C ASN A 172 2.07 0.12 26.87
N GLN A 173 2.26 -0.87 27.75
CA GLN A 173 3.41 -0.92 28.65
C GLN A 173 4.73 -1.07 27.87
N VAL A 174 4.77 -1.93 26.85
CA VAL A 174 5.95 -2.10 25.97
C VAL A 174 6.26 -0.79 25.24
N LEU A 175 5.24 -0.08 24.76
CA LEU A 175 5.42 1.22 24.11
C LEU A 175 6.02 2.25 25.08
N LEU A 176 5.49 2.36 26.30
CA LEU A 176 6.01 3.25 27.34
C LEU A 176 7.46 2.91 27.73
N LEU A 177 7.79 1.63 27.86
CA LEU A 177 9.16 1.19 28.14
C LEU A 177 10.11 1.57 26.99
N ARG A 178 9.69 1.41 25.74
CA ARG A 178 10.49 1.83 24.57
C ARG A 178 10.72 3.33 24.57
N THR A 179 9.69 4.15 24.80
CA THR A 179 9.85 5.61 24.83
C THR A 179 10.79 6.03 25.95
N ASN A 180 10.68 5.44 27.14
CA ASN A 180 11.57 5.74 28.25
C ASN A 180 13.02 5.30 27.97
N THR A 181 13.20 4.15 27.32
CA THR A 181 14.53 3.65 26.95
C THR A 181 15.21 4.60 25.97
N GLU A 182 14.48 5.08 24.95
CA GLU A 182 15.02 6.04 23.98
C GLU A 182 15.30 7.41 24.62
N GLN A 183 14.47 7.86 25.57
CA GLN A 183 14.75 9.08 26.34
C GLN A 183 16.04 8.96 27.16
N VAL A 184 16.19 7.88 27.94
CA VAL A 184 17.40 7.63 28.74
C VAL A 184 18.62 7.51 27.85
N ARG A 185 18.50 6.84 26.70
CA ARG A 185 19.59 6.75 25.72
C ARG A 185 20.00 8.13 25.21
N THR A 186 19.03 8.97 24.83
CA THR A 186 19.27 10.33 24.38
C THR A 186 19.96 11.16 25.47
N GLU A 187 19.51 11.06 26.72
CA GLU A 187 20.14 11.74 27.85
C GLU A 187 21.58 11.28 28.11
N ILE A 188 21.88 9.98 27.96
CA ILE A 188 23.23 9.44 28.08
C ILE A 188 24.12 10.00 26.96
N GLU A 189 23.62 10.01 25.73
CA GLU A 189 24.34 10.56 24.57
C GLU A 189 24.61 12.06 24.75
N GLU A 190 23.63 12.84 25.21
CA GLU A 190 23.78 14.27 25.52
C GLU A 190 24.80 14.51 26.65
N LYS A 191 24.75 13.74 27.74
CA LYS A 191 25.72 13.85 28.84
C LYS A 191 27.12 13.47 28.40
N LYS A 192 27.26 12.45 27.57
CA LYS A 192 28.55 12.02 27.00
C LYS A 192 29.14 13.13 26.11
N ALA A 193 28.34 13.64 25.17
CA ALA A 193 28.74 14.75 24.31
C ALA A 193 29.11 16.01 25.10
N LYS A 194 28.35 16.33 26.15
CA LYS A 194 28.65 17.47 27.03
C LYS A 194 29.96 17.29 27.81
N LYS A 195 30.24 16.08 28.28
CA LYS A 195 31.49 15.76 28.97
C LYS A 195 32.68 15.89 28.02
N GLU A 196 32.63 15.25 26.86
CA GLU A 196 33.67 15.34 25.82
C GLU A 196 33.91 16.81 25.42
N ARG A 197 32.84 17.61 25.32
CA ARG A 197 32.94 19.04 25.05
C ARG A 197 33.64 19.85 26.14
N SER A 198 33.32 19.59 27.41
CA SER A 198 33.88 20.34 28.53
C SER A 198 35.40 20.24 28.63
N GLU A 199 36.02 19.28 27.93
CA GLU A 199 37.47 19.16 27.87
C GLU A 199 38.11 20.31 27.04
N TYR A 200 37.40 20.92 26.09
CA TYR A 200 38.00 21.87 25.13
C TYR A 200 37.19 23.12 24.83
N ALA A 201 35.95 23.25 25.30
CA ALA A 201 35.13 24.44 25.11
C ALA A 201 34.48 24.91 26.41
N ASP A 202 34.58 26.21 26.67
CA ASP A 202 34.08 26.85 27.90
C ASP A 202 32.56 27.15 27.88
N GLY A 203 31.89 26.98 26.72
CA GLY A 203 30.49 27.37 26.52
C GLY A 203 29.65 26.43 25.64
N ASN A 204 28.33 26.60 25.68
CA ASN A 204 27.38 25.85 24.83
C ASN A 204 27.32 26.44 23.41
N PRO A 205 26.96 25.64 22.39
CA PRO A 205 26.70 26.16 21.04
C PRO A 205 25.58 27.20 21.03
N GLU A 206 25.74 28.26 20.25
CA GLU A 206 24.73 29.30 20.09
C GLU A 206 23.99 29.16 18.75
N TYR A 207 22.65 29.05 18.82
CA TYR A 207 21.79 28.85 17.65
C TYR A 207 21.04 30.13 17.27
N LEU A 208 21.76 31.09 16.68
CA LEU A 208 21.17 32.36 16.25
C LEU A 208 20.38 32.20 14.94
N GLN A 209 19.26 32.93 14.81
CA GLN A 209 18.52 32.97 13.53
C GLN A 209 19.24 33.85 12.50
N ASP A 210 19.78 34.99 12.95
CA ASP A 210 20.71 35.79 12.17
C ASP A 210 22.09 35.70 12.81
N PRO A 211 23.05 34.97 12.21
CA PRO A 211 24.33 34.68 12.85
C PRO A 211 25.36 35.81 12.71
N LEU A 212 25.09 36.83 11.90
CA LEU A 212 26.00 37.96 11.72
C LEU A 212 25.67 39.07 12.70
N LEU A 213 26.58 39.34 13.63
CA LEU A 213 26.45 40.39 14.63
C LEU A 213 26.77 41.79 14.02
N PRO A 214 26.29 42.88 14.66
CA PRO A 214 26.51 44.24 14.14
C PRO A 214 27.98 44.68 14.03
N ASP A 215 28.87 44.06 14.79
CA ASP A 215 30.33 44.30 14.77
C ASP A 215 31.06 43.55 13.63
N GLY A 216 30.34 42.74 12.84
CA GLY A 216 30.87 41.94 11.75
C GLY A 216 31.34 40.53 12.16
N THR A 217 31.13 40.14 13.42
CA THR A 217 31.43 38.78 13.90
C THR A 217 30.33 37.80 13.48
N LEU A 218 30.72 36.68 12.87
CA LEU A 218 29.81 35.58 12.54
C LEU A 218 29.83 34.53 13.65
N VAL A 219 28.67 34.22 14.23
CA VAL A 219 28.52 33.13 15.21
C VAL A 219 28.19 31.83 14.48
N LEU A 220 29.12 30.87 14.55
CA LEU A 220 28.95 29.55 13.95
C LEU A 220 28.49 28.55 15.00
N SER A 221 27.33 27.92 14.76
CA SER A 221 26.81 26.83 15.60
C SER A 221 27.32 25.47 15.14
N ASP A 222 27.16 24.44 15.96
CA ASP A 222 27.44 23.05 15.60
C ASP A 222 26.54 22.45 14.50
N ARG A 223 25.60 23.24 13.97
CA ARG A 223 24.87 22.98 12.72
C ARG A 223 25.73 23.24 11.49
N ALA A 224 26.98 22.79 11.53
CA ALA A 224 27.97 23.00 10.51
C ALA A 224 28.41 21.69 9.85
N VAL A 225 28.84 21.77 8.60
CA VAL A 225 29.49 20.69 7.85
C VAL A 225 30.60 21.27 6.97
N SER A 226 31.79 20.65 6.98
CA SER A 226 32.90 21.06 6.13
C SER A 226 32.73 20.60 4.68
N LEU A 227 33.12 21.45 3.74
CA LEU A 227 33.27 21.16 2.31
C LEU A 227 34.71 21.49 1.86
N ASP A 228 35.70 20.95 2.57
CA ASP A 228 37.12 21.11 2.19
C ASP A 228 37.58 20.07 1.18
N GLY A 229 38.56 20.42 0.35
CA GLY A 229 39.12 19.58 -0.70
C GLY A 229 38.17 19.37 -1.90
N VAL A 230 38.42 18.34 -2.69
CA VAL A 230 37.69 18.09 -3.95
C VAL A 230 36.23 17.73 -3.68
N VAL A 231 35.32 18.30 -4.47
CA VAL A 231 33.89 17.99 -4.48
C VAL A 231 33.66 16.67 -5.23
N THR A 232 33.32 15.62 -4.48
CA THR A 232 33.05 14.27 -4.99
C THR A 232 31.62 13.83 -4.66
N SER A 233 31.12 12.79 -5.34
CA SER A 233 29.77 12.25 -5.09
C SER A 233 29.57 11.79 -3.64
N TRP A 234 30.60 11.19 -3.03
CA TRP A 234 30.54 10.78 -1.62
C TRP A 234 30.40 11.99 -0.68
N LYS A 235 31.21 13.05 -0.91
CA LYS A 235 31.14 14.27 -0.09
C LYS A 235 29.81 15.00 -0.26
N ALA A 236 29.27 15.00 -1.48
CA ALA A 236 27.93 15.52 -1.74
C ALA A 236 26.85 14.75 -0.97
N ASN A 237 26.91 13.41 -0.97
CA ASN A 237 25.98 12.59 -0.18
C ASN A 237 26.08 12.90 1.32
N TYR A 238 27.30 12.98 1.85
CA TYR A 238 27.55 13.30 3.25
C TYR A 238 26.96 14.67 3.64
N ILE A 239 27.22 15.72 2.85
CA ILE A 239 26.68 17.06 3.09
C ILE A 239 25.16 17.08 3.00
N THR A 240 24.58 16.43 1.98
CA THR A 240 23.13 16.32 1.84
C THR A 240 22.50 15.61 3.04
N ASP A 241 23.11 14.53 3.53
CA ASP A 241 22.61 13.80 4.69
C ASP A 241 22.77 14.60 5.99
N ARG A 242 23.84 15.39 6.14
CA ARG A 242 23.97 16.36 7.24
C ARG A 242 22.88 17.43 7.20
N ILE A 243 22.55 17.97 6.02
CA ILE A 243 21.44 18.92 5.85
C ILE A 243 20.11 18.27 6.28
N LYS A 244 19.82 17.03 5.86
CA LYS A 244 18.60 16.30 6.28
C LYS A 244 18.58 16.06 7.79
N TYR A 245 19.71 15.64 8.36
CA TYR A 245 19.85 15.44 9.80
C TYR A 245 19.50 16.72 10.58
N PHE A 246 20.07 17.86 10.19
CA PHE A 246 19.81 19.13 10.86
C PHE A 246 18.38 19.62 10.68
N ASN A 247 17.79 19.41 9.49
CA ASN A 247 16.37 19.67 9.25
C ASN A 247 15.45 18.82 10.15
N ASN A 248 15.81 17.59 10.47
CA ASN A 248 15.03 16.76 11.40
C ASN A 248 15.12 17.25 12.84
N LYS A 249 16.22 17.90 13.22
CA LYS A 249 16.43 18.47 14.56
C LYS A 249 15.74 19.81 14.74
N ASP A 250 15.94 20.74 13.80
CA ASP A 250 15.29 22.06 13.80
C ASP A 250 15.22 22.57 12.36
N LYS A 251 14.04 23.00 11.92
CA LYS A 251 13.77 23.43 10.55
C LYS A 251 13.90 24.94 10.35
N THR A 252 14.12 25.68 11.43
CA THR A 252 14.16 27.15 11.43
C THR A 252 15.58 27.66 11.53
N LYS A 253 16.44 26.98 12.29
CA LYS A 253 17.81 27.41 12.58
C LYS A 253 18.74 27.16 11.41
N PRO A 254 19.64 28.11 11.09
CA PRO A 254 20.54 27.99 9.95
C PRO A 254 21.44 26.75 10.03
N ILE A 255 21.81 26.27 8.86
CA ILE A 255 22.82 25.22 8.64
C ILE A 255 23.98 25.86 7.90
N PHE A 256 25.21 25.59 8.32
CA PHE A 256 26.40 26.17 7.74
C PHE A 256 27.20 25.13 6.97
N ILE A 257 27.50 25.41 5.71
CA ILE A 257 28.54 24.72 4.97
C ILE A 257 29.80 25.58 5.09
N VAL A 258 30.85 25.04 5.69
CA VAL A 258 32.11 25.76 5.92
C VAL A 258 33.12 25.28 4.89
N ILE A 259 33.69 26.22 4.15
CA ILE A 259 34.75 25.97 3.16
C ILE A 259 35.98 26.71 3.62
N GLU A 260 36.97 25.98 4.09
CA GLU A 260 38.31 26.51 4.29
C GLU A 260 39.02 26.57 2.95
N ASN A 261 39.19 25.44 2.27
CA ASN A 261 39.90 25.35 1.01
C ASN A 261 39.30 24.26 0.10
N SER A 262 38.66 24.66 -1.00
CA SER A 262 38.16 23.72 -2.00
C SER A 262 38.46 24.19 -3.43
N PRO A 263 39.13 23.36 -4.26
CA PRO A 263 39.30 23.63 -5.68
C PRO A 263 38.03 23.37 -6.51
N GLY A 264 36.92 22.98 -5.87
CA GLY A 264 35.74 22.48 -6.56
C GLY A 264 35.88 21.00 -6.92
N GLY A 265 35.26 20.57 -8.02
CA GLY A 265 35.25 19.16 -8.41
C GLY A 265 34.09 18.82 -9.35
N SER A 266 33.49 17.64 -9.16
CA SER A 266 32.43 17.14 -10.04
C SER A 266 31.23 18.10 -10.11
N ALA A 267 30.88 18.53 -11.32
CA ALA A 267 29.74 19.41 -11.57
C ALA A 267 28.42 18.81 -11.06
N LEU A 268 28.20 17.51 -11.27
CA LEU A 268 27.00 16.82 -10.81
C LEU A 268 26.96 16.66 -9.29
N ALA A 269 28.11 16.36 -8.66
CA ALA A 269 28.19 16.28 -7.20
C ALA A 269 27.93 17.64 -6.55
N GLY A 270 28.49 18.72 -7.10
CA GLY A 270 28.20 20.06 -6.62
C GLY A 270 26.75 20.47 -6.85
N LEU A 271 26.14 20.09 -7.99
CA LEU A 271 24.73 20.35 -8.26
C LEU A 271 23.82 19.63 -7.25
N HIS A 272 24.17 18.40 -6.85
CA HIS A 272 23.46 17.69 -5.79
C HIS A 272 23.47 18.47 -4.46
N ILE A 273 24.60 19.06 -4.08
CA ILE A 273 24.71 19.92 -2.88
C ILE A 273 23.83 21.17 -3.04
N VAL A 274 23.92 21.87 -4.18
CA VAL A 274 23.10 23.07 -4.44
C VAL A 274 21.61 22.78 -4.35
N GLN A 275 21.16 21.65 -4.92
CA GLN A 275 19.76 21.24 -4.83
C GLN A 275 19.34 20.90 -3.39
N ALA A 276 20.21 20.26 -2.62
CA ALA A 276 19.94 20.00 -1.21
C ALA A 276 19.83 21.31 -0.40
N MET A 277 20.69 22.30 -0.68
CA MET A 277 20.62 23.63 -0.06
C MET A 277 19.31 24.35 -0.40
N GLN A 278 18.91 24.34 -1.66
CA GLN A 278 17.70 25.02 -2.14
C GLN A 278 16.40 24.37 -1.62
N ASN A 279 16.39 23.05 -1.44
CA ASN A 279 15.22 22.29 -0.96
C ASN A 279 15.19 22.14 0.57
N SER A 280 16.20 22.62 1.28
CA SER A 280 16.27 22.58 2.74
C SER A 280 15.20 23.49 3.38
N GLN A 281 14.55 23.02 4.45
CA GLN A 281 13.59 23.83 5.21
C GLN A 281 14.32 24.87 6.07
N ALA A 282 15.35 24.43 6.79
CA ALA A 282 16.30 25.31 7.45
C ALA A 282 17.15 26.06 6.41
N PRO A 283 17.43 27.37 6.61
CA PRO A 283 18.23 28.12 5.67
C PRO A 283 19.67 27.62 5.67
N VAL A 284 20.20 27.27 4.50
CA VAL A 284 21.60 26.83 4.36
C VAL A 284 22.48 28.00 3.93
N TYR A 285 23.44 28.32 4.79
CA TYR A 285 24.44 29.37 4.60
C TYR A 285 25.79 28.75 4.28
N VAL A 286 26.62 29.49 3.53
CA VAL A 286 27.99 29.09 3.23
C VAL A 286 28.96 30.08 3.88
N VAL A 287 29.99 29.57 4.54
CA VAL A 287 31.06 30.35 5.15
C VAL A 287 32.36 30.00 4.46
N LEU A 288 32.89 30.93 3.69
CA LEU A 288 34.16 30.78 2.98
C LEU A 288 35.30 31.42 3.79
N LYS A 289 36.22 30.61 4.28
CA LYS A 289 37.37 31.11 5.06
C LYS A 289 38.56 31.48 4.18
N THR A 290 38.93 30.67 3.18
CA THR A 290 40.13 30.96 2.37
C THR A 290 39.93 30.84 0.87
N PHE A 291 39.49 29.69 0.33
CA PHE A 291 39.47 29.48 -1.11
C PHE A 291 38.33 28.58 -1.56
N ALA A 292 37.59 29.03 -2.57
CA ALA A 292 36.57 28.26 -3.26
C ALA A 292 36.67 28.48 -4.76
N ALA A 293 36.96 27.42 -5.52
CA ALA A 293 36.95 27.45 -6.97
C ALA A 293 35.85 26.58 -7.56
N SER A 294 35.47 26.86 -8.81
CA SER A 294 34.59 26.01 -9.62
C SER A 294 33.27 25.71 -8.89
N MET A 295 32.93 24.42 -8.69
CA MET A 295 31.73 24.04 -7.96
C MET A 295 31.67 24.54 -6.50
N ALA A 296 32.79 24.72 -5.82
CA ALA A 296 32.78 25.30 -4.47
C ALA A 296 32.45 26.80 -4.51
N ALA A 297 32.94 27.52 -5.52
CA ALA A 297 32.58 28.92 -5.76
C ALA A 297 31.09 29.05 -6.11
N LEU A 298 30.57 28.16 -6.96
CA LEU A 298 29.15 28.04 -7.29
C LEU A 298 28.29 27.79 -6.05
N ILE A 299 28.66 26.83 -5.20
CA ILE A 299 27.96 26.54 -3.94
C ILE A 299 27.94 27.78 -3.04
N THR A 300 29.07 28.47 -2.91
CA THR A 300 29.18 29.72 -2.14
C THR A 300 28.28 30.81 -2.69
N THR A 301 28.29 31.03 -4.00
CA THR A 301 27.49 32.05 -4.66
C THR A 301 26.00 31.73 -4.62
N LEU A 302 25.60 30.47 -4.75
CA LEU A 302 24.18 30.06 -4.80
C LEU A 302 23.56 29.79 -3.42
N ALA A 303 24.32 29.98 -2.34
CA ALA A 303 23.81 29.89 -0.98
C ALA A 303 22.71 30.92 -0.69
N LYS A 304 21.85 30.62 0.30
CA LYS A 304 20.79 31.53 0.74
C LYS A 304 21.38 32.82 1.32
N LYS A 305 22.46 32.69 2.09
CA LYS A 305 23.39 33.75 2.46
C LYS A 305 24.80 33.16 2.41
N SER A 306 25.77 33.92 1.91
CA SER A 306 27.19 33.58 2.00
C SER A 306 27.99 34.62 2.76
N TYR A 307 28.92 34.13 3.57
CA TYR A 307 29.84 34.91 4.39
C TYR A 307 31.26 34.56 3.98
N ALA A 308 32.15 35.54 3.90
CA ALA A 308 33.55 35.27 3.63
C ALA A 308 34.49 36.23 4.34
N TYR A 309 35.68 35.76 4.73
CA TYR A 309 36.74 36.67 5.14
C TYR A 309 37.17 37.56 3.97
N PRO A 310 37.63 38.80 4.21
CA PRO A 310 38.00 39.73 3.14
C PRO A 310 39.07 39.16 2.20
N ASN A 311 40.01 38.41 2.75
CA ASN A 311 41.10 37.79 2.00
C ASN A 311 40.74 36.43 1.38
N ALA A 312 39.51 35.96 1.57
CA ALA A 312 39.07 34.74 0.92
C ALA A 312 38.89 34.96 -0.58
N ILE A 313 39.16 33.93 -1.37
CA ILE A 313 39.23 34.01 -2.83
C ILE A 313 38.16 33.10 -3.43
N LEU A 314 37.42 33.63 -4.39
CA LEU A 314 36.52 32.87 -5.25
C LEU A 314 37.05 32.85 -6.67
N LEU A 315 36.94 31.68 -7.32
CA LEU A 315 37.29 31.51 -8.73
C LEU A 315 36.13 30.82 -9.46
N HIS A 316 35.50 31.54 -10.38
CA HIS A 316 34.52 30.97 -11.32
C HIS A 316 35.17 30.74 -12.69
N HIS A 317 34.80 29.64 -13.33
CA HIS A 317 35.19 29.29 -14.69
C HIS A 317 34.11 28.39 -15.32
N GLN A 318 34.11 28.25 -16.65
CA GLN A 318 33.20 27.34 -17.34
C GLN A 318 33.52 25.87 -17.03
N PRO A 319 32.55 24.95 -17.10
CA PRO A 319 32.80 23.55 -16.83
C PRO A 319 33.85 23.02 -17.81
N TRP A 320 34.76 22.21 -17.29
CA TRP A 320 35.78 21.56 -18.10
C TRP A 320 35.48 20.06 -18.15
N SER A 321 35.58 19.49 -19.34
CA SER A 321 35.39 18.05 -19.59
C SER A 321 36.50 17.57 -20.51
N PHE A 322 36.89 16.31 -20.34
CA PHE A 322 37.77 15.59 -21.24
C PHE A 322 37.01 14.39 -21.77
N THR A 323 36.61 14.44 -23.03
CA THR A 323 35.91 13.35 -23.72
C THR A 323 36.66 13.00 -25.01
N GLY A 324 36.56 11.73 -25.42
CA GLY A 324 37.09 11.23 -26.69
C GLY A 324 36.08 10.28 -27.30
N GLY A 325 36.00 10.25 -28.63
CA GLY A 325 35.01 9.44 -29.32
C GLY A 325 34.85 9.83 -30.79
N ASN A 326 33.88 9.21 -31.44
CA ASN A 326 33.48 9.56 -32.79
C ASN A 326 32.78 10.93 -32.85
N LEU A 327 32.56 11.45 -34.06
CA LEU A 327 31.96 12.78 -34.26
C LEU A 327 30.60 12.96 -33.58
N ARG A 328 29.79 11.90 -33.47
CA ARG A 328 28.48 11.97 -32.82
C ARG A 328 28.62 12.12 -31.30
N GLU A 329 29.47 11.32 -30.68
CA GLU A 329 29.75 11.37 -29.24
C GLU A 329 30.30 12.74 -28.82
N LEU A 330 31.23 13.30 -29.61
CA LEU A 330 31.78 14.63 -29.35
C LEU A 330 30.72 15.73 -29.45
N LYS A 331 29.81 15.64 -30.44
CA LYS A 331 28.70 16.60 -30.57
C LYS A 331 27.74 16.52 -29.39
N GLU A 332 27.42 15.32 -28.93
CA GLU A 332 26.54 15.11 -27.78
C GLU A 332 27.14 15.69 -26.49
N GLU A 333 28.44 15.48 -26.26
CA GLU A 333 29.13 16.07 -25.10
C GLU A 333 29.13 17.61 -25.16
N ILE A 334 29.40 18.22 -26.32
CA ILE A 334 29.39 19.68 -26.47
C ILE A 334 28.01 20.25 -26.11
N GLU A 335 26.93 19.64 -26.59
CA GLU A 335 25.57 20.09 -26.29
C GLU A 335 25.22 19.89 -24.82
N PHE A 336 25.66 18.78 -24.20
CA PHE A 336 25.52 18.57 -22.77
C PHE A 336 26.26 19.64 -21.96
N MET A 337 27.50 19.96 -22.32
CA MET A 337 28.32 20.95 -21.63
C MET A 337 27.73 22.36 -21.72
N LYS A 338 27.20 22.75 -22.88
CA LYS A 338 26.46 24.02 -23.04
C LYS A 338 25.24 24.08 -22.14
N GLU A 339 24.46 23.01 -22.08
CA GLU A 339 23.25 22.95 -21.26
C GLU A 339 23.58 22.93 -19.76
N LEU A 340 24.64 22.21 -19.36
CA LEU A 340 25.15 22.19 -18.01
C LEU A 340 25.60 23.59 -17.57
N TRP A 341 26.37 24.28 -18.41
CA TRP A 341 26.80 25.64 -18.13
C TRP A 341 25.63 26.61 -18.05
N LYS A 342 24.66 26.51 -18.96
CA LYS A 342 23.43 27.32 -18.91
C LYS A 342 22.67 27.15 -17.60
N ARG A 343 22.66 25.94 -17.03
CA ARG A 343 22.00 25.65 -15.74
C ARG A 343 22.80 26.11 -14.53
N LEU A 344 24.12 25.98 -14.56
CA LEU A 344 25.00 26.35 -13.45
C LEU A 344 25.39 27.83 -13.51
N GLY A 345 26.12 28.23 -14.56
CA GLY A 345 26.53 29.61 -14.80
C GLY A 345 25.36 30.57 -14.97
N GLY A 346 24.23 30.11 -15.53
CA GLY A 346 23.01 30.92 -15.62
C GLY A 346 22.45 31.34 -14.25
N GLN A 347 22.59 30.50 -13.21
CA GLN A 347 22.19 30.87 -11.85
C GLN A 347 23.13 31.93 -11.25
N VAL A 348 24.44 31.84 -11.52
CA VAL A 348 25.43 32.85 -11.12
C VAL A 348 25.16 34.18 -11.81
N ALA A 349 25.03 34.16 -13.14
CA ALA A 349 24.70 35.35 -13.93
C ALA A 349 23.41 36.02 -13.43
N LYS A 350 22.39 35.21 -13.13
CA LYS A 350 21.13 35.69 -12.54
C LYS A 350 21.34 36.36 -11.18
N LYS A 351 22.15 35.79 -10.27
CA LYS A 351 22.46 36.41 -8.97
C LYS A 351 23.23 37.73 -9.14
N MET A 352 24.17 37.79 -10.08
CA MET A 352 24.90 39.00 -10.43
C MET A 352 24.00 40.08 -11.05
N GLY A 353 22.92 39.69 -11.73
CA GLY A 353 22.04 40.59 -12.48
C GLY A 353 22.54 40.88 -13.89
N ILE A 354 23.23 39.92 -14.52
CA ILE A 354 23.73 40.00 -15.90
C ILE A 354 23.24 38.81 -16.73
N SER A 355 23.35 38.90 -18.07
CA SER A 355 23.09 37.76 -18.94
C SER A 355 24.22 36.72 -18.87
N LEU A 356 23.92 35.47 -19.23
CA LEU A 356 24.93 34.41 -19.31
C LEU A 356 26.03 34.77 -20.31
N ASP A 357 25.68 35.30 -21.48
CA ASP A 357 26.66 35.74 -22.49
C ASP A 357 27.61 36.83 -21.95
N LYS A 358 27.11 37.73 -21.09
CA LYS A 358 27.93 38.76 -20.46
C LYS A 358 28.86 38.15 -19.41
N LEU A 359 28.39 37.18 -18.63
CA LEU A 359 29.25 36.43 -17.70
C LEU A 359 30.37 35.72 -18.48
N ASP A 360 30.03 35.02 -19.55
CA ASP A 360 31.00 34.32 -20.40
C ASP A 360 32.06 35.26 -20.95
N LYS A 361 31.65 36.39 -21.50
CA LYS A 361 32.59 37.40 -21.99
C LYS A 361 33.54 37.86 -20.89
N GLN A 362 33.02 38.15 -19.69
CA GLN A 362 33.84 38.62 -18.57
C GLN A 362 34.82 37.57 -18.06
N LEU A 363 34.43 36.29 -18.04
CA LEU A 363 35.34 35.18 -17.69
C LEU A 363 36.59 35.18 -18.61
N TYR A 364 36.39 35.30 -19.92
CA TYR A 364 37.49 35.29 -20.89
C TYR A 364 38.24 36.63 -21.02
N GLU A 365 37.62 37.75 -20.63
CA GLU A 365 38.32 39.05 -20.49
C GLU A 365 39.34 39.02 -19.33
N LYS A 366 39.10 38.20 -18.30
CA LYS A 366 39.94 38.11 -17.10
C LYS A 366 41.14 37.18 -17.28
N ALA A 367 40.93 36.04 -17.94
CA ALA A 367 41.99 35.10 -18.27
C ALA A 367 41.66 34.35 -19.56
N SER A 368 42.70 33.99 -20.34
CA SER A 368 42.54 33.24 -21.59
C SER A 368 41.88 31.86 -21.41
N ARG A 369 42.00 31.27 -20.21
CA ARG A 369 41.35 30.01 -19.83
C ARG A 369 39.92 30.17 -19.32
N GLY A 370 39.41 31.41 -19.23
CA GLY A 370 38.09 31.69 -18.69
C GLY A 370 38.02 31.69 -17.15
N ASP A 371 39.16 31.79 -16.47
CA ASP A 371 39.21 31.88 -15.01
C ASP A 371 39.02 33.33 -14.56
N TRP A 372 38.00 33.56 -13.73
CA TRP A 372 37.81 34.84 -13.05
C TRP A 372 37.94 34.65 -11.54
N THR A 373 39.06 35.16 -11.02
CA THR A 373 39.37 35.16 -9.58
C THR A 373 39.07 36.52 -8.98
N GLU A 374 38.41 36.55 -7.82
CA GLU A 374 38.19 37.76 -7.02
C GLU A 374 38.35 37.47 -5.52
N PHE A 375 38.89 38.45 -4.79
CA PHE A 375 38.84 38.46 -3.33
C PHE A 375 37.42 38.79 -2.85
N ALA A 376 37.05 38.35 -1.65
CA ALA A 376 35.69 38.40 -1.15
C ALA A 376 35.10 39.83 -1.09
N ASP A 377 35.93 40.83 -0.82
CA ASP A 377 35.55 42.24 -0.80
C ASP A 377 35.09 42.76 -2.17
N ASN A 378 35.74 42.33 -3.25
CA ASN A 378 35.31 42.58 -4.63
C ASN A 378 34.20 41.63 -5.07
N ALA A 379 34.27 40.35 -4.67
CA ALA A 379 33.27 39.33 -4.93
C ALA A 379 31.89 39.75 -4.38
N LYS A 380 31.85 40.47 -3.26
CA LYS A 380 30.63 41.07 -2.71
C LYS A 380 30.02 42.12 -3.64
N LYS A 381 30.84 42.99 -4.24
CA LYS A 381 30.37 44.03 -5.18
C LYS A 381 29.70 43.43 -6.42
N ILE A 382 30.18 42.26 -6.85
CA ILE A 382 29.60 41.49 -7.97
C ILE A 382 28.62 40.41 -7.52
N LYS A 383 28.21 40.37 -6.24
CA LYS A 383 27.20 39.45 -5.67
C LYS A 383 27.56 37.95 -5.71
N TRP A 384 28.84 37.62 -5.75
CA TRP A 384 29.32 36.25 -5.54
C TRP A 384 29.33 35.85 -4.07
N VAL A 385 29.50 36.82 -3.18
CA VAL A 385 29.35 36.68 -1.73
C VAL A 385 28.37 37.73 -1.22
N ASP A 386 27.56 37.42 -0.22
CA ASP A 386 26.59 38.38 0.32
C ASP A 386 27.23 39.29 1.40
N HIS A 387 28.04 38.71 2.29
CA HIS A 387 28.64 39.39 3.44
C HIS A 387 30.13 39.13 3.57
N VAL A 388 30.89 40.19 3.88
CA VAL A 388 32.30 40.08 4.29
C VAL A 388 32.34 40.23 5.80
N ILE A 389 32.99 39.29 6.48
CA ILE A 389 33.04 39.20 7.94
C ILE A 389 34.43 39.57 8.47
N THR A 390 34.48 40.03 9.71
CA THR A 390 35.74 40.40 10.40
C THR A 390 36.27 39.25 11.24
N ASN A 391 35.38 38.51 11.90
CA ASN A 391 35.72 37.42 12.79
C ASN A 391 34.68 36.30 12.72
N ILE A 392 35.06 35.09 13.15
CA ILE A 392 34.16 33.98 13.40
C ILE A 392 34.26 33.60 14.88
N ASN A 393 33.15 33.67 15.60
CA ASN A 393 33.00 33.03 16.89
C ASN A 393 32.50 31.60 16.66
N ASP A 394 33.41 30.64 16.68
CA ASP A 394 33.10 29.24 16.44
C ASP A 394 32.64 28.55 17.74
N THR A 395 31.33 28.53 17.95
CA THR A 395 30.71 27.81 19.06
C THR A 395 30.52 26.32 18.75
N ALA A 396 30.95 25.86 17.55
CA ALA A 396 30.75 24.53 16.99
C ALA A 396 31.87 23.54 17.27
N ILE A 397 33.03 23.99 17.80
CA ILE A 397 34.18 23.10 18.06
C ILE A 397 33.66 21.89 18.86
N GLN A 398 33.89 20.69 18.34
CA GLN A 398 33.36 19.44 18.89
C GLN A 398 34.43 18.51 19.46
N GLU A 399 35.70 18.77 19.15
CA GLU A 399 36.83 17.94 19.59
C GLU A 399 38.09 18.79 19.76
N MET A 400 38.97 18.37 20.68
CA MET A 400 40.34 18.90 20.73
C MET A 400 41.06 18.55 19.43
N PRO A 401 41.77 19.51 18.80
CA PRO A 401 42.65 19.20 17.68
C PRO A 401 43.68 18.16 18.12
N ASN A 402 43.60 16.96 17.54
CA ASN A 402 44.59 15.92 17.80
C ASN A 402 45.80 16.15 16.88
N SER A 403 46.95 16.49 17.45
CA SER A 403 48.17 16.76 16.68
C SER A 403 48.61 15.57 15.81
N THR A 404 48.25 14.34 16.18
CA THR A 404 48.50 13.15 15.35
C THR A 404 47.69 13.13 14.05
N ASN A 405 46.59 13.90 13.97
CA ASN A 405 45.84 14.11 12.73
C ASN A 405 46.56 15.06 11.76
N TYR A 406 47.50 15.88 12.23
CA TYR A 406 48.21 16.88 11.44
C TYR A 406 49.67 16.46 11.22
N THR A 407 49.88 15.23 10.76
CA THR A 407 51.21 14.75 10.37
C THR A 407 51.40 14.92 8.87
N TRP A 408 52.64 15.19 8.44
CA TRP A 408 52.98 15.22 7.01
C TRP A 408 52.55 13.95 6.28
N HIS A 409 52.74 12.79 6.92
CA HIS A 409 52.36 11.51 6.36
C HIS A 409 50.84 11.38 6.15
N LYS A 410 50.02 11.79 7.13
CA LYS A 410 48.57 11.77 7.00
C LYS A 410 48.06 12.80 6.00
N TYR A 411 48.64 14.01 5.98
CA TYR A 411 48.37 15.01 4.94
C TYR A 411 48.63 14.44 3.54
N MET A 412 49.79 13.81 3.35
CA MET A 412 50.14 13.21 2.06
C MET A 412 49.16 12.09 1.68
N LYS A 413 48.78 11.23 2.62
CA LYS A 413 47.81 10.16 2.39
C LYS A 413 46.41 10.68 2.05
N ASP A 414 45.87 11.57 2.87
CA ASP A 414 44.48 12.05 2.76
C ASP A 414 44.28 12.97 1.55
N TYR A 415 45.29 13.76 1.20
CA TYR A 415 45.20 14.73 0.10
C TYR A 415 45.57 14.11 -1.27
N PHE A 416 46.51 13.16 -1.30
CA PHE A 416 47.00 12.56 -2.56
C PHE A 416 46.50 11.13 -2.81
N ASP A 417 45.65 10.58 -1.93
CA ASP A 417 45.17 9.19 -1.97
C ASP A 417 46.33 8.20 -2.21
N MET A 418 47.49 8.51 -1.60
CA MET A 418 48.69 7.67 -1.68
C MET A 418 48.39 6.40 -0.88
N ALA A 419 47.82 5.41 -1.55
CA ALA A 419 47.92 4.04 -1.11
C ALA A 419 49.41 3.76 -0.90
N GLU A 420 49.78 3.22 0.26
CA GLU A 420 51.07 2.56 0.42
C GLU A 420 51.11 1.41 -0.59
N THR A 421 51.54 1.68 -1.82
CA THR A 421 51.88 0.62 -2.76
C THR A 421 53.24 0.09 -2.33
N SER A 422 53.23 -0.78 -1.33
CA SER A 422 54.34 -1.67 -1.01
C SER A 422 54.39 -2.82 -2.02
N VAL A 423 54.39 -2.58 -3.33
CA VAL A 423 54.64 -3.62 -4.34
C VAL A 423 55.17 -3.00 -5.63
N ASP A 424 56.42 -2.55 -5.61
CA ASP A 424 57.44 -2.83 -6.64
C ASP A 424 58.65 -1.93 -6.41
N ASN A 425 59.85 -2.48 -6.59
CA ASN A 425 61.14 -1.77 -6.56
C ASN A 425 61.32 -0.72 -7.68
N SER A 426 60.23 -0.21 -8.26
CA SER A 426 60.28 0.95 -9.14
C SER A 426 60.38 2.21 -8.30
N ASN A 427 61.49 2.94 -8.44
CA ASN A 427 61.78 4.26 -7.84
C ASN A 427 60.85 5.38 -8.37
N ASN A 428 59.57 5.09 -8.61
CA ASN A 428 58.62 6.03 -9.16
C ASN A 428 58.11 6.95 -8.05
N ILE A 429 58.61 8.18 -8.04
CA ILE A 429 58.09 9.25 -7.18
C ILE A 429 56.84 9.82 -7.86
N TYR A 430 55.68 9.60 -7.25
CA TYR A 430 54.46 10.29 -7.66
C TYR A 430 54.51 11.72 -7.14
N LEU A 431 54.52 12.67 -8.07
CA LEU A 431 54.42 14.08 -7.71
C LEU A 431 53.01 14.35 -7.20
N PRO A 432 52.87 15.20 -6.17
CA PRO A 432 51.56 15.56 -5.68
C PRO A 432 50.71 16.25 -6.77
N VAL A 433 49.45 16.54 -6.46
CA VAL A 433 48.64 17.46 -7.29
C VAL A 433 48.85 18.88 -6.76
N LEU A 434 49.24 19.80 -7.64
CA LEU A 434 49.46 21.20 -7.29
C LEU A 434 48.13 21.89 -6.92
N GLY A 435 48.15 22.73 -5.89
CA GLY A 435 47.11 23.74 -5.73
C GLY A 435 47.10 24.69 -6.93
N PRO A 436 46.03 25.48 -7.13
CA PRO A 436 45.86 26.33 -8.32
C PRO A 436 46.97 27.37 -8.57
N LYS A 437 47.85 27.59 -7.58
CA LYS A 437 49.01 28.50 -7.66
C LYS A 437 50.33 27.85 -7.28
N ASP A 438 50.31 26.56 -6.96
CA ASP A 438 51.54 25.84 -6.65
C ASP A 438 52.21 25.45 -7.96
N PHE A 439 53.54 25.38 -7.96
CA PHE A 439 54.30 24.76 -9.03
C PHE A 439 55.36 23.84 -8.44
N TYR A 440 55.66 22.76 -9.14
CA TYR A 440 56.79 21.92 -8.77
C TYR A 440 58.09 22.58 -9.20
N TYR A 441 59.05 22.68 -8.28
CA TYR A 441 60.44 22.92 -8.61
C TYR A 441 61.17 21.57 -8.58
N LEU A 442 61.41 20.99 -9.76
CA LEU A 442 62.02 19.66 -9.90
C LEU A 442 63.42 19.79 -10.45
N TYR A 443 64.39 19.32 -9.68
CA TYR A 443 65.74 19.07 -10.15
C TYR A 443 65.87 17.58 -10.49
N ASN A 444 65.77 17.26 -11.77
CA ASN A 444 65.91 15.89 -12.26
C ASN A 444 67.17 15.77 -13.14
N PRO A 445 68.32 15.36 -12.58
CA PRO A 445 69.57 15.23 -13.32
C PRO A 445 69.62 13.99 -14.24
N ASP A 446 68.72 13.01 -14.07
CA ASP A 446 68.71 11.77 -14.85
C ASP A 446 67.72 11.75 -16.03
N ASN A 447 66.92 12.82 -16.16
CA ASN A 447 66.03 13.08 -17.29
C ASN A 447 64.93 12.03 -17.53
N THR A 448 64.59 11.21 -16.53
CA THR A 448 63.50 10.22 -16.66
C THR A 448 62.19 10.76 -16.09
N TYR A 449 61.15 10.88 -16.93
CA TYR A 449 59.77 11.13 -16.48
C TYR A 449 58.84 10.09 -17.13
N GLN A 450 57.96 9.47 -16.35
CA GLN A 450 56.85 8.66 -16.86
C GLN A 450 55.52 9.31 -16.50
N LEU A 451 54.83 9.85 -17.50
CA LEU A 451 53.43 10.29 -17.37
C LEU A 451 52.51 9.07 -17.50
N ARG A 452 51.76 8.75 -16.44
CA ARG A 452 50.71 7.74 -16.53
C ARG A 452 49.50 8.36 -17.23
N SER A 453 49.28 7.96 -18.48
CA SER A 453 47.98 8.10 -19.12
C SER A 453 47.05 7.06 -18.48
N ASN A 454 45.99 7.51 -17.81
CA ASN A 454 44.92 6.61 -17.38
C ASN A 454 44.23 6.08 -18.64
N LYS A 455 44.38 4.78 -18.92
CA LYS A 455 43.47 4.06 -19.80
C LYS A 455 42.15 3.81 -19.11
#